data_AF-A0A3M8EW90-F1
#
_entry.id   AF-A0A3M8EW90-F1
#
_cell.length_a   1.000
_cell.length_b   1.000
_cell.length_c   1.000
_cell.angle_alpha   90.00
_cell.angle_beta   90.00
_cell.angle_gamma   90.00
#
_symmetry.space_group_name_H-M   'P 1'
#
loop_
_entity.id
_entity.type
_entity.pdbx_description
1 polymer ?
#
loop_
_entity_poly.entity_id
_entity_poly.type
_entity_poly.pdbx_seq_one_letter_code
_entity_poly.pdbx_strand_id
1 'polypeptide(L)'
;MRGTIHNQIEALYHNCAKAIAISRHIIKAEGNGAHMIHSDSTRSSYVTVWHSLARHAASVYGVKSIDEISIHMAREWLDDAVKRKVAPATMSDYISAIHKFFFALRVNQERRAKL
;
A
#
# COMPACT_ATOMS: atom_id res chain seq x y z
N MET A 1 7.60 15.44 15.05
CA MET A 1 6.20 15.62 14.58
C MET A 1 5.86 14.45 13.67
N ARG A 2 4.78 13.70 13.94
CA ARG A 2 4.27 12.73 12.96
C ARG A 2 3.76 13.52 11.74
N GLY A 3 4.30 13.26 10.56
CA GLY A 3 3.85 13.91 9.32
C GLY A 3 2.37 13.62 9.05
N THR A 4 1.74 14.38 8.15
CA THR A 4 0.38 14.10 7.68
C THR A 4 0.26 12.66 7.16
N ILE A 5 -0.94 12.08 7.13
CA ILE A 5 -1.18 10.76 6.52
C ILE A 5 -0.59 10.69 5.10
N HIS A 6 -0.65 11.80 4.35
CA HIS A 6 -0.04 11.90 3.04
C HIS A 6 1.48 11.65 3.11
N ASN A 7 2.20 12.37 3.96
CA ASN A 7 3.65 12.20 4.12
C ASN A 7 4.02 10.81 4.66
N GLN A 8 3.17 10.22 5.50
CA GLN A 8 3.38 8.86 6.01
C GLN A 8 3.31 7.82 4.89
N ILE A 9 2.36 7.98 3.94
CA ILE A 9 2.22 7.09 2.77
C ILE A 9 3.41 7.23 1.83
N GLU A 10 3.84 8.45 1.52
CA GLU A 10 5.04 8.68 0.69
C GLU A 10 6.29 8.09 1.36
N ALA A 11 6.47 8.33 2.66
CA ALA A 11 7.58 7.77 3.42
C ALA A 11 7.53 6.24 3.44
N LEU A 12 6.33 5.64 3.61
CA LEU A 12 6.16 4.18 3.57
C LEU A 12 6.62 3.61 2.23
N TYR A 13 6.16 4.19 1.12
CA TYR A 13 6.55 3.74 -0.21
C TYR A 13 8.06 3.88 -0.41
N HIS A 14 8.63 5.05 -0.11
CA HIS A 14 10.06 5.30 -0.28
C HIS A 14 10.93 4.35 0.56
N ASN A 15 10.57 4.14 1.82
CA ASN A 15 11.33 3.27 2.73
C ASN A 15 11.23 1.79 2.34
N CYS A 16 10.12 1.39 1.72
CA CYS A 16 9.84 -0.01 1.39
C CYS A 16 9.85 -0.33 -0.11
N ALA A 17 10.23 0.62 -0.98
CA ALA A 17 10.13 0.49 -2.45
C ALA A 17 10.76 -0.81 -2.97
N LYS A 18 11.97 -1.14 -2.50
CA LYS A 18 12.66 -2.38 -2.86
C LYS A 18 11.87 -3.63 -2.43
N ALA A 19 11.33 -3.65 -1.22
CA ALA A 19 10.56 -4.77 -0.71
C ALA A 19 9.22 -4.95 -1.46
N ILE A 20 8.54 -3.84 -1.76
CA ILE A 20 7.30 -3.81 -2.55
C ILE A 20 7.55 -4.38 -3.96
N ALA A 21 8.70 -4.02 -4.58
CA ALA A 21 9.12 -4.52 -5.88
C ALA A 21 9.45 -6.03 -5.85
N ILE A 22 10.24 -6.49 -4.87
CA ILE A 22 10.61 -7.91 -4.70
C ILE A 22 9.39 -8.81 -4.48
N SER A 23 8.39 -8.35 -3.73
CA SER A 23 7.16 -9.11 -3.51
C SER A 23 6.39 -9.44 -4.81
N ARG A 24 6.68 -8.78 -5.95
CA ARG A 24 6.12 -9.16 -7.27
C ARG A 24 6.93 -10.28 -7.95
N HIS A 25 8.20 -10.47 -7.59
CA HIS A 25 9.19 -11.25 -8.33
C HIS A 25 9.70 -12.52 -7.64
N ILE A 26 9.18 -12.90 -6.47
CA ILE A 26 9.35 -14.28 -5.96
C ILE A 26 8.73 -15.33 -6.93
N ILE A 27 8.02 -14.89 -7.99
CA ILE A 27 7.49 -15.71 -9.10
C ILE A 27 8.39 -15.73 -10.36
N LYS A 28 9.44 -14.91 -10.45
CA LYS A 28 10.37 -14.94 -11.61
C LYS A 28 11.82 -15.02 -11.11
N ALA A 29 12.30 -16.26 -11.02
CA ALA A 29 13.65 -16.61 -10.63
C ALA A 29 14.71 -16.00 -11.57
N GLU A 30 15.88 -15.77 -10.97
CA GLU A 30 17.23 -15.83 -11.53
C GLU A 30 17.51 -15.09 -12.85
N GLY A 31 18.36 -14.07 -12.77
CA GLY A 31 19.07 -13.54 -13.93
C GLY A 31 19.07 -12.02 -14.00
N ASN A 32 20.24 -11.44 -13.73
CA ASN A 32 20.61 -10.05 -13.93
C ASN A 32 20.00 -9.02 -12.98
N GLY A 33 20.89 -8.30 -12.29
CA GLY A 33 20.59 -7.20 -11.40
C GLY A 33 19.88 -6.06 -12.14
N ALA A 34 18.56 -6.13 -12.19
CA ALA A 34 17.75 -4.99 -12.59
C ALA A 34 17.59 -4.06 -11.39
N HIS A 35 17.71 -2.77 -11.61
CA HIS A 35 17.22 -1.75 -10.68
C HIS A 35 15.73 -2.00 -10.44
N MET A 36 15.41 -2.76 -9.38
CA MET A 36 14.05 -3.21 -9.01
C MET A 36 13.26 -2.07 -8.37
N ILE A 37 12.84 -1.12 -9.20
CA ILE A 37 11.91 -0.05 -8.84
C ILE A 37 10.71 -0.20 -9.77
N HIS A 38 9.48 -0.24 -9.21
CA HIS A 38 8.27 -0.20 -10.02
C HIS A 38 8.32 0.99 -11.00
N SER A 39 7.73 0.86 -12.18
CA SER A 39 7.56 2.02 -13.07
C SER A 39 6.79 3.12 -12.33
N ASP A 40 7.03 4.39 -12.67
CA ASP A 40 6.36 5.53 -12.04
C ASP A 40 4.83 5.41 -12.08
N SER A 41 4.30 4.79 -13.14
CA SER A 41 2.87 4.47 -13.28
C SER A 41 2.38 3.45 -12.24
N THR A 42 3.13 2.36 -12.01
CA THR A 42 2.77 1.35 -10.99
C THR A 42 2.91 1.92 -9.58
N ARG A 43 3.95 2.74 -9.32
CA ARG A 43 4.07 3.50 -8.07
C ARG A 43 2.83 4.36 -7.84
N SER A 44 2.51 5.22 -8.82
CA SER A 44 1.41 6.17 -8.73
C SER A 44 0.08 5.47 -8.46
N SER A 45 -0.15 4.33 -9.12
CA SER A 45 -1.36 3.52 -8.94
C SER A 45 -1.49 3.00 -7.50
N TYR A 46 -0.43 2.44 -6.92
CA TYR A 46 -0.45 1.96 -5.53
C TYR A 46 -0.66 3.09 -4.52
N VAL A 47 0.14 4.16 -4.64
CA VAL A 47 0.07 5.31 -3.73
C VAL A 47 -1.31 5.96 -3.77
N THR A 48 -1.93 6.04 -4.95
CA THR A 48 -3.30 6.54 -5.11
C THR A 48 -4.31 5.70 -4.31
N VAL A 49 -4.25 4.38 -4.41
CA VAL A 49 -5.12 3.49 -3.64
C VAL A 49 -4.87 3.63 -2.14
N TRP A 50 -3.60 3.74 -1.72
CA TRP A 50 -3.24 3.90 -0.31
C TRP A 50 -3.78 5.19 0.28
N HIS A 51 -3.70 6.31 -0.46
CA HIS A 51 -4.31 7.57 -0.04
C HIS A 51 -5.82 7.48 0.04
N SER A 52 -6.46 6.82 -0.93
CA SER A 52 -7.91 6.61 -0.92
C SER A 52 -8.35 5.80 0.30
N LEU A 53 -7.67 4.69 0.60
CA LEU A 53 -7.90 3.86 1.78
C LEU A 53 -7.71 4.67 3.06
N ALA A 54 -6.59 5.40 3.18
CA ALA A 54 -6.30 6.16 4.40
C ALA A 54 -7.27 7.33 4.60
N ARG A 55 -7.76 7.96 3.53
CA ARG A 55 -8.81 8.97 3.61
C ARG A 55 -10.13 8.37 4.10
N HIS A 56 -10.48 7.18 3.61
CA HIS A 56 -11.66 6.46 4.10
C HIS A 56 -11.51 6.11 5.59
N ALA A 57 -10.38 5.53 6.00
CA ALA A 57 -10.10 5.21 7.40
C ALA A 57 -10.14 6.46 8.31
N ALA A 58 -9.56 7.58 7.87
CA ALA A 58 -9.62 8.83 8.60
C ALA A 58 -11.05 9.38 8.72
N SER A 59 -11.86 9.27 7.65
CA SER A 59 -13.22 9.81 7.61
C SER A 59 -14.23 8.95 8.38
N VAL A 60 -14.12 7.63 8.32
CA VAL A 60 -15.10 6.70 8.90
C VAL A 60 -14.71 6.32 10.34
N TYR A 61 -13.42 6.16 10.59
CA TYR A 61 -12.91 5.64 11.86
C TYR A 61 -12.09 6.64 12.68
N GLY A 62 -11.84 7.84 12.15
CA GLY A 62 -11.04 8.86 12.85
C GLY A 62 -9.55 8.52 12.95
N VAL A 63 -9.05 7.60 12.11
CA VAL A 63 -7.64 7.18 12.08
C VAL A 63 -6.71 8.37 11.79
N LYS A 64 -5.64 8.50 12.58
CA LYS A 64 -4.65 9.58 12.44
C LYS A 64 -3.29 9.12 11.92
N SER A 65 -3.04 7.82 11.90
CA SER A 65 -1.79 7.20 11.46
C SER A 65 -2.04 6.04 10.51
N ILE A 66 -1.17 5.86 9.52
CA ILE A 66 -1.22 4.69 8.64
C ILE A 66 -1.03 3.37 9.39
N ASP A 67 -0.36 3.42 10.55
CA ASP A 67 -0.13 2.25 11.41
C ASP A 67 -1.42 1.74 12.09
N GLU A 68 -2.47 2.57 12.17
CA GLU A 68 -3.75 2.23 12.78
C GLU A 68 -4.75 1.61 11.77
N ILE A 69 -4.41 1.65 10.48
CA ILE A 69 -5.26 1.10 9.42
C ILE A 69 -5.24 -0.42 9.52
N SER A 70 -6.43 -1.02 9.68
CA SER A 70 -6.59 -2.48 9.82
C SER A 70 -7.08 -3.15 8.53
N ILE A 71 -6.91 -4.47 8.46
CA ILE A 71 -7.44 -5.28 7.34
C ILE A 71 -8.97 -5.15 7.24
N HIS A 72 -9.67 -5.01 8.36
CA HIS A 72 -11.12 -4.81 8.37
C HIS A 72 -11.53 -3.53 7.64
N MET A 73 -10.87 -2.40 7.92
CA MET A 73 -11.13 -1.12 7.23
C MET A 73 -10.85 -1.21 5.73
N ALA A 74 -9.82 -1.97 5.33
CA ALA A 74 -9.50 -2.18 3.93
C ALA A 74 -10.54 -3.05 3.20
N ARG A 75 -11.13 -4.03 3.90
CA ARG A 75 -12.23 -4.85 3.37
C ARG A 75 -13.48 -4.00 3.15
N GLU A 76 -13.86 -3.18 4.12
CA GLU A 76 -15.02 -2.29 3.94
C GLU A 76 -14.84 -1.30 2.79
N TRP A 77 -13.63 -0.74 2.65
CA TRP A 77 -13.31 0.13 1.52
C TRP A 77 -13.46 -0.61 0.16
N LEU A 78 -13.06 -1.89 0.10
CA LEU A 78 -13.26 -2.73 -1.09
C LEU A 78 -14.74 -3.05 -1.32
N ASP A 79 -15.51 -3.33 -0.27
CA ASP A 79 -16.95 -3.59 -0.38
C ASP A 79 -17.70 -2.38 -0.94
N ASP A 80 -17.30 -1.17 -0.54
CA ASP A 80 -17.84 0.07 -1.11
C ASP A 80 -17.46 0.24 -2.59
N ALA A 81 -16.26 -0.19 -3.01
CA ALA A 81 -15.88 -0.22 -4.42
C ALA A 81 -16.74 -1.22 -5.23
N VAL A 82 -17.06 -2.39 -4.63
CA VAL A 82 -17.99 -3.36 -5.23
C VAL A 82 -19.39 -2.78 -5.39
N LYS A 83 -19.93 -2.11 -4.36
CA LYS A 83 -21.24 -1.43 -4.42
C LYS A 83 -21.29 -0.37 -5.53
N ARG A 84 -20.16 0.30 -5.78
CA ARG A 84 -19.99 1.27 -6.89
C ARG A 84 -19.80 0.63 -8.26
N LYS A 85 -19.86 -0.71 -8.35
CA LYS A 85 -19.70 -1.48 -9.59
C LYS A 85 -18.37 -1.22 -10.31
N VAL A 86 -17.30 -1.07 -9.53
CA VAL A 86 -15.93 -0.96 -10.08
C VAL A 86 -15.61 -2.21 -10.92
N ALA A 87 -14.93 -2.01 -12.05
CA ALA A 87 -14.60 -3.09 -12.96
C ALA A 87 -13.73 -4.18 -12.28
N PRO A 88 -13.91 -5.48 -12.61
CA PRO A 88 -13.16 -6.57 -11.99
C PRO A 88 -11.63 -6.43 -12.11
N ALA A 89 -11.13 -5.94 -13.25
CA ALA A 89 -9.70 -5.68 -13.44
C ALA A 89 -9.18 -4.64 -12.44
N THR A 90 -9.90 -3.53 -12.29
CA THR A 90 -9.58 -2.48 -11.31
C THR A 90 -9.67 -2.98 -9.87
N MET A 91 -10.64 -3.85 -9.57
CA MET A 91 -10.72 -4.49 -8.25
C MET A 91 -9.50 -5.36 -7.96
N SER A 92 -9.00 -6.11 -8.95
CA SER A 92 -7.75 -6.89 -8.81
C SER A 92 -6.56 -5.99 -8.50
N ASP A 93 -6.43 -4.85 -9.19
CA ASP A 93 -5.39 -3.87 -8.93
C ASP A 93 -5.49 -3.26 -7.53
N TYR A 94 -6.71 -2.97 -7.07
CA TYR A 94 -6.96 -2.43 -5.73
C TYR A 94 -6.56 -3.43 -4.64
N ILE A 95 -6.94 -4.71 -4.79
CA ILE A 95 -6.56 -5.78 -3.86
C ILE A 95 -5.03 -5.93 -3.82
N SER A 96 -4.38 -5.95 -5.00
CA SER A 96 -2.93 -5.99 -5.10
C SER A 96 -2.26 -4.82 -4.38
N ALA A 97 -2.75 -3.59 -4.61
CA ALA A 97 -2.25 -2.41 -3.94
C ALA A 97 -2.41 -2.50 -2.41
N ILE A 98 -3.55 -2.96 -1.91
CA ILE A 98 -3.81 -3.13 -0.47
C ILE A 98 -2.88 -4.19 0.14
N HIS A 99 -2.65 -5.32 -0.54
CA HIS A 99 -1.68 -6.30 -0.07
C HIS A 99 -0.27 -5.70 0.05
N LYS A 100 0.14 -4.89 -0.93
CA LYS A 100 1.43 -4.18 -0.88
C LYS A 100 1.50 -3.17 0.26
N PHE A 101 0.40 -2.50 0.57
CA PHE A 101 0.31 -1.57 1.70
C PHE A 101 0.63 -2.27 3.03
N PHE A 102 -0.10 -3.35 3.34
CA PHE A 102 0.10 -4.09 4.59
C PHE A 102 1.46 -4.78 4.67
N PHE A 103 1.97 -5.29 3.55
CA PHE A 103 3.33 -5.81 3.49
C PHE A 103 4.36 -4.73 3.79
N ALA A 104 4.23 -3.55 3.18
CA ALA A 104 5.13 -2.42 3.44
C ALA A 104 5.05 -1.94 4.88
N LEU A 105 3.85 -1.84 5.46
CA LEU A 105 3.66 -1.49 6.87
C LEU A 105 4.42 -2.43 7.79
N ARG A 106 4.23 -3.74 7.58
CA ARG A 106 4.94 -4.77 8.36
C ARG A 106 6.46 -4.61 8.26
N VAL A 107 7.00 -4.51 7.04
CA VAL A 107 8.44 -4.33 6.82
C VAL A 107 8.97 -3.05 7.50
N ASN A 108 8.21 -1.97 7.42
CA ASN A 108 8.58 -0.69 8.03
C ASN A 108 8.57 -0.77 9.57
N GLN A 109 7.59 -1.46 10.17
CA GLN A 109 7.51 -1.70 11.61
C GLN A 109 8.65 -2.58 12.10
N GLU A 110 8.96 -3.67 11.40
CA GLU A 110 10.09 -4.56 11.71
C GLU A 110 11.44 -3.83 11.65
N ARG A 111 11.60 -2.87 10.72
CA ARG A 111 12.80 -2.01 10.64
C ARG A 111 12.90 -1.06 11.83
N ARG A 112 11.79 -0.42 12.21
CA ARG A 112 11.74 0.52 13.35
C ARG A 112 12.00 -0.16 14.68
N ALA A 113 11.63 -1.43 14.83
CA ALA A 113 11.86 -2.21 16.05
C ALA A 113 13.32 -2.66 16.24
N LYS A 114 14.16 -2.57 15.20
CA LYS A 114 15.59 -2.94 15.22
C LYS A 114 16.53 -1.76 15.44
N LEU A 115 15.99 -0.54 15.51
CA LEU A 115 16.71 0.71 15.79
C LEU A 115 16.51 1.09 17.25
#